data_AF-A0A7S3A4X1-F1
#
_entry.id   AF-A0A7S3A4X1-F1
#
_cell.length_a   1.000
_cell.length_b   1.000
_cell.length_c   1.000
_cell.angle_alpha   90.00
_cell.angle_beta   90.00
_cell.angle_gamma   90.00
#
_symmetry.space_group_name_H-M   'P 1'
#
loop_
_entity.id
_entity.type
_entity.pdbx_description
1 polymer ?
#
loop_
_entity_poly.entity_id
_entity_poly.type
_entity_poly.pdbx_seq_one_letter_code
_entity_poly.pdbx_strand_id
1 'polypeptide(L)'
;MSDEEDYGFEYSEDEEDTEDVEIENKYYEAKRSVESDPDLTLKEMDAVIEMEQEQGQWGFKALKQIVKILFRRGQYDEMLKRYKEMLTYVKSAVTRNYSEKKINSILEYVSQSQELSHLEKFYEMTLEVLKEARNERLWFNTKLKLGKLWFDMKVFGRGNAKLEKVLKELHKSCQKEDGSDDLKKGTQLLEIYALEIQMHTETKNTKKTEGTL
;
A
#
# COMPACT_ATOMS: atom_id res chain seq x y z
N MET A 1 12.09 -9.36 -19.12
CA MET A 1 12.64 -10.21 -18.04
C MET A 1 11.47 -10.71 -17.25
N SER A 2 11.46 -12.02 -17.02
CA SER A 2 10.35 -12.90 -16.61
C SER A 2 9.52 -12.37 -15.44
N ASP A 3 8.22 -12.12 -15.65
CA ASP A 3 7.18 -12.10 -14.60
C ASP A 3 6.83 -13.56 -14.24
N GLU A 4 7.83 -14.31 -13.78
CA GLU A 4 7.64 -15.63 -13.19
C GLU A 4 7.15 -15.46 -11.75
N GLU A 5 6.15 -16.27 -11.39
CA GLU A 5 5.61 -16.52 -10.04
C GLU A 5 4.40 -15.69 -9.56
N ASP A 6 3.22 -16.04 -10.10
CA ASP A 6 2.01 -16.22 -9.28
C ASP A 6 1.24 -17.46 -9.78
N TYR A 7 1.97 -18.55 -10.10
CA TYR A 7 1.43 -19.91 -10.16
C TYR A 7 1.46 -20.48 -8.72
N GLY A 8 0.81 -19.77 -7.80
CA GLY A 8 0.52 -20.29 -6.48
C GLY A 8 -0.68 -21.21 -6.60
N PHE A 9 -0.46 -22.50 -6.84
CA PHE A 9 -1.44 -23.52 -6.47
C PHE A 9 -1.57 -23.47 -4.93
N GLU A 10 -2.45 -22.62 -4.44
CA GLU A 10 -3.00 -22.75 -3.09
C GLU A 10 -3.94 -23.96 -3.17
N TYR A 11 -3.43 -25.12 -2.76
CA TYR A 11 -4.29 -26.29 -2.52
C TYR A 11 -5.20 -25.95 -1.34
N SER A 12 -6.38 -25.38 -1.62
CA SER A 12 -7.52 -25.52 -0.73
C SER A 12 -7.99 -26.97 -0.85
N GLU A 13 -7.65 -27.80 0.14
CA GLU A 13 -8.28 -29.11 0.35
C GLU A 13 -9.72 -28.92 0.90
N ASP A 14 -10.53 -28.10 0.23
CA ASP A 14 -11.96 -27.97 0.44
C ASP A 14 -12.60 -28.03 -0.94
N GLU A 15 -13.63 -28.86 -1.11
CA GLU A 15 -14.33 -29.14 -2.38
C GLU A 15 -14.53 -27.86 -3.20
N GLU A 16 -13.91 -27.78 -4.39
CA GLU A 16 -14.04 -26.63 -5.31
C GLU A 16 -15.53 -26.44 -5.66
N ASP A 17 -16.16 -25.45 -5.03
CA ASP A 17 -17.53 -25.06 -5.30
C ASP A 17 -17.66 -24.62 -6.76
N THR A 18 -18.65 -25.11 -7.49
CA THR A 18 -18.79 -24.88 -8.93
C THR A 18 -18.90 -23.40 -9.32
N GLU A 19 -19.34 -22.54 -8.38
CA GLU A 19 -19.38 -21.08 -8.57
C GLU A 19 -17.97 -20.47 -8.66
N ASP A 20 -16.99 -21.02 -7.95
CA ASP A 20 -15.61 -20.51 -7.95
C ASP A 20 -14.94 -20.76 -9.32
N VAL A 21 -15.31 -21.84 -10.01
CA VAL A 21 -14.82 -22.21 -11.35
C VAL A 21 -15.30 -21.24 -12.44
N GLU A 22 -16.55 -20.78 -12.38
CA GLU A 22 -17.08 -19.82 -13.36
C GLU A 22 -16.43 -18.44 -13.21
N ILE A 23 -16.27 -17.98 -11.96
CA ILE A 23 -15.64 -16.70 -11.62
C ILE A 23 -14.15 -16.73 -12.02
N GLU A 24 -13.46 -17.84 -11.74
CA GLU A 24 -12.07 -18.07 -12.13
C GLU A 24 -11.87 -17.95 -13.64
N ASN A 25 -12.67 -18.68 -14.41
CA ASN A 25 -12.58 -18.68 -15.87
C ASN A 25 -12.75 -17.27 -16.44
N LYS A 26 -13.74 -16.52 -15.94
CA LYS A 26 -14.01 -15.15 -16.36
C LYS A 26 -12.86 -14.21 -15.99
N TYR A 27 -12.26 -14.36 -14.81
CA TYR A 27 -11.09 -13.59 -14.41
C TYR A 27 -9.89 -13.81 -15.35
N TYR A 28 -9.61 -15.06 -15.72
CA TYR A 28 -8.50 -15.36 -16.64
C TYR A 28 -8.77 -14.91 -18.07
N GLU A 29 -10.02 -14.95 -18.54
CA GLU A 29 -10.42 -14.35 -19.81
C GLU A 29 -10.14 -12.85 -19.80
N ALA A 30 -10.62 -12.15 -18.78
CA ALA A 30 -10.41 -10.72 -18.61
C ALA A 30 -8.93 -10.33 -18.57
N LYS A 31 -8.12 -11.15 -17.88
CA LYS A 31 -6.68 -10.93 -17.73
C LYS A 31 -5.91 -11.01 -19.05
N ARG A 32 -6.37 -11.82 -20.01
CA ARG A 32 -5.73 -11.90 -21.35
C ARG A 32 -5.91 -10.62 -22.15
N SER A 33 -7.02 -9.92 -21.93
CA SER A 33 -7.37 -8.69 -22.63
C SER A 33 -6.63 -7.45 -22.12
N VAL A 34 -5.88 -7.54 -21.01
CA VAL A 34 -5.20 -6.40 -20.36
C VAL A 34 -4.29 -5.62 -21.31
N GLU A 35 -3.61 -6.33 -22.22
CA GLU A 35 -2.67 -5.71 -23.18
C GLU A 35 -3.36 -5.18 -24.43
N SER A 36 -4.48 -5.77 -24.84
CA SER A 36 -5.19 -5.42 -26.08
C SER A 36 -6.27 -4.35 -25.88
N ASP A 37 -7.06 -4.45 -24.81
CA ASP A 37 -8.17 -3.53 -24.52
C ASP A 37 -8.35 -3.34 -23.00
N PRO A 38 -7.65 -2.36 -22.41
CA PRO A 38 -7.76 -2.05 -20.99
C PRO A 38 -9.17 -1.61 -20.55
N ASP A 39 -9.97 -1.02 -21.45
CA ASP A 39 -11.33 -0.56 -21.11
C ASP A 39 -12.30 -1.75 -21.02
N LEU A 40 -12.15 -2.72 -21.92
CA LEU A 40 -12.87 -3.98 -21.85
C LEU A 40 -12.48 -4.76 -20.59
N THR A 41 -11.17 -4.89 -20.31
CA THR A 41 -10.70 -5.58 -19.11
C THR A 41 -11.27 -4.97 -17.84
N LEU A 42 -11.35 -3.64 -17.71
CA LEU A 42 -11.93 -3.02 -16.53
C LEU A 42 -13.39 -3.44 -16.32
N LYS A 43 -14.19 -3.49 -17.39
CA LYS A 43 -15.58 -3.95 -17.33
C LYS A 43 -15.70 -5.43 -16.99
N GLU A 44 -14.83 -6.26 -17.56
CA GLU A 44 -14.83 -7.70 -17.29
C GLU A 44 -14.41 -8.00 -15.85
N MET A 45 -13.42 -7.26 -15.32
CA MET A 45 -13.00 -7.36 -13.92
C MET A 45 -14.10 -6.86 -12.97
N ASP A 46 -14.85 -5.83 -13.32
CA ASP A 46 -16.05 -5.40 -12.58
C ASP A 46 -17.09 -6.51 -12.54
N ALA A 47 -17.31 -7.18 -13.67
CA ALA A 47 -18.24 -8.30 -13.74
C ALA A 47 -17.77 -9.53 -12.95
N VAL A 48 -16.46 -9.70 -12.71
CA VAL A 48 -15.93 -10.73 -11.79
C VAL A 48 -16.26 -10.37 -10.35
N ILE A 49 -16.11 -9.11 -9.97
CA ILE A 49 -16.47 -8.63 -8.62
C ILE A 49 -17.97 -8.77 -8.37
N GLU A 50 -18.82 -8.45 -9.35
CA GLU A 50 -20.28 -8.58 -9.22
C GLU A 50 -20.76 -10.04 -9.16
N MET A 51 -20.04 -10.97 -9.81
CA MET A 51 -20.37 -12.39 -9.73
C MET A 51 -20.00 -12.99 -8.37
N GLU A 52 -18.98 -12.44 -7.71
CA GLU A 52 -18.57 -12.83 -6.36
C GLU A 52 -19.50 -12.13 -5.33
N GLN A 53 -20.64 -12.76 -5.02
CA GLN A 53 -21.67 -12.16 -4.14
C GLN A 53 -21.15 -11.80 -2.75
N GLU A 54 -20.23 -12.60 -2.22
CA GLU A 54 -19.50 -12.33 -0.98
C GLU A 54 -18.05 -11.97 -1.30
N GLN A 55 -17.44 -11.11 -0.49
CA GLN A 55 -16.04 -10.73 -0.69
C GLN A 55 -15.14 -11.96 -0.58
N GLY A 56 -14.52 -12.35 -1.68
CA GLY A 56 -13.64 -13.50 -1.77
C GLY A 56 -12.31 -13.20 -2.46
N GLN A 57 -11.64 -14.26 -2.88
CA GLN A 57 -10.31 -14.18 -3.48
C GLN A 57 -10.31 -13.58 -4.89
N TRP A 58 -11.37 -13.78 -5.67
CA TRP A 58 -11.41 -13.38 -7.07
C TRP A 58 -11.74 -11.91 -7.22
N GLY A 59 -12.66 -11.38 -6.42
CA GLY A 59 -12.92 -9.95 -6.33
C GLY A 59 -11.67 -9.19 -5.88
N PHE A 60 -10.91 -9.75 -4.93
CA PHE A 60 -9.63 -9.16 -4.51
C PHE A 60 -8.58 -9.17 -5.65
N LYS A 61 -8.45 -10.30 -6.37
CA LYS A 61 -7.55 -10.41 -7.54
C LYS A 61 -7.96 -9.44 -8.65
N ALA A 62 -9.26 -9.29 -8.93
CA ALA A 62 -9.81 -8.36 -9.93
C ALA A 62 -9.52 -6.91 -9.56
N LEU A 63 -9.82 -6.50 -8.32
CA LEU A 63 -9.54 -5.15 -7.81
C LEU A 63 -8.05 -4.79 -7.89
N LYS A 64 -7.16 -5.74 -7.59
CA LYS A 64 -5.72 -5.55 -7.77
C LYS A 64 -5.36 -5.24 -9.23
N GLN A 65 -5.95 -5.96 -10.20
CA GLN A 65 -5.69 -5.69 -11.62
C GLN A 65 -6.25 -4.33 -12.05
N ILE A 66 -7.47 -4.01 -11.63
CA ILE A 66 -8.09 -2.70 -11.88
C ILE A 66 -7.20 -1.56 -11.39
N VAL A 67 -6.70 -1.65 -10.15
CA VAL A 67 -5.78 -0.64 -9.58
C VAL A 67 -4.51 -0.49 -10.42
N LYS A 68 -3.93 -1.60 -10.90
CA LYS A 68 -2.73 -1.55 -11.78
C LYS A 68 -3.05 -0.91 -13.14
N ILE A 69 -4.20 -1.21 -13.74
CA ILE A 69 -4.61 -0.63 -15.03
C ILE A 69 -4.86 0.87 -14.88
N LEU A 70 -5.64 1.29 -13.88
CA LEU A 70 -5.95 2.70 -13.63
C LEU A 70 -4.69 3.53 -13.33
N PHE A 71 -3.72 2.93 -12.62
CA PHE A 71 -2.42 3.55 -12.38
C PHE A 71 -1.65 3.80 -13.69
N ARG A 72 -1.57 2.79 -14.59
CA ARG A 72 -0.92 2.95 -15.91
C ARG A 72 -1.57 4.03 -16.78
N ARG A 73 -2.87 4.25 -16.61
CA ARG A 73 -3.64 5.28 -17.33
C ARG A 73 -3.61 6.66 -16.68
N GLY A 74 -2.96 6.81 -15.52
CA GLY A 74 -2.95 8.07 -14.76
C GLY A 74 -4.32 8.47 -14.18
N GLN A 75 -5.27 7.54 -14.10
CA GLN A 75 -6.61 7.78 -13.56
C GLN A 75 -6.63 7.62 -12.03
N TYR A 76 -5.88 8.48 -11.33
CA TYR A 76 -5.59 8.32 -9.91
C TYR A 76 -6.83 8.44 -9.00
N ASP A 77 -7.79 9.30 -9.34
CA ASP A 77 -9.00 9.46 -8.51
C ASP A 77 -9.86 8.19 -8.52
N GLU A 78 -10.01 7.55 -9.69
CA GLU A 78 -10.75 6.30 -9.79
C GLU A 78 -9.95 5.14 -9.18
N MET A 79 -8.64 5.12 -9.39
CA MET A 79 -7.72 4.17 -8.77
C MET A 79 -7.86 4.18 -7.24
N LEU A 80 -7.95 5.35 -6.61
CA LEU A 80 -8.11 5.49 -5.16
C LEU A 80 -9.44 4.90 -4.67
N LYS A 81 -10.53 5.05 -5.42
CA LYS A 81 -11.82 4.44 -5.07
C LYS A 81 -11.74 2.91 -5.08
N ARG A 82 -11.20 2.34 -6.17
CA ARG A 82 -11.06 0.88 -6.32
C ARG A 82 -10.06 0.31 -5.33
N TYR A 83 -9.02 1.06 -4.98
CA TYR A 83 -8.09 0.66 -3.93
C TYR A 83 -8.75 0.67 -2.54
N LYS A 84 -9.59 1.66 -2.24
CA LYS A 84 -10.37 1.70 -1.00
C LYS A 84 -11.29 0.48 -0.88
N GLU A 85 -11.92 0.09 -1.97
CA GLU A 85 -12.74 -1.12 -2.06
C GLU A 85 -11.89 -2.37 -1.84
N MET A 86 -10.73 -2.49 -2.49
CA MET A 86 -9.80 -3.60 -2.26
C MET A 86 -9.38 -3.71 -0.79
N LEU A 87 -9.22 -2.57 -0.11
CA LEU A 87 -8.88 -2.52 1.30
C LEU A 87 -10.00 -3.01 2.23
N THR A 88 -11.26 -3.11 1.79
CA THR A 88 -12.33 -3.70 2.62
C THR A 88 -12.17 -5.21 2.75
N TYR A 89 -11.70 -5.89 1.71
CA TYR A 89 -11.44 -7.34 1.69
C TYR A 89 -10.38 -7.75 2.73
N VAL A 90 -9.46 -6.83 3.07
CA VAL A 90 -8.41 -7.04 4.08
C VAL A 90 -8.99 -7.32 5.47
N LYS A 91 -10.22 -6.87 5.73
CA LYS A 91 -10.88 -7.05 7.04
C LYS A 91 -11.71 -8.34 7.11
N SER A 92 -12.22 -8.83 5.99
CA SER A 92 -13.33 -9.79 5.92
C SER A 92 -12.99 -11.07 5.17
N ALA A 93 -12.20 -10.98 4.11
CA ALA A 93 -12.14 -12.01 3.05
C ALA A 93 -10.79 -12.72 2.94
N VAL A 94 -9.69 -12.06 3.33
CA VAL A 94 -8.34 -12.58 3.11
C VAL A 94 -7.52 -12.64 4.40
N THR A 95 -6.61 -13.62 4.48
CA THR A 95 -5.72 -13.73 5.63
C THR A 95 -4.81 -12.50 5.75
N ARG A 96 -4.44 -12.16 6.98
CA ARG A 96 -3.57 -11.01 7.27
C ARG A 96 -2.28 -11.07 6.43
N ASN A 97 -1.55 -12.18 6.46
CA ASN A 97 -0.29 -12.33 5.72
C ASN A 97 -0.47 -12.18 4.19
N TYR A 98 -1.56 -12.70 3.64
CA TYR A 98 -1.87 -12.55 2.22
C TYR A 98 -2.11 -11.07 1.87
N SER A 99 -2.95 -10.39 2.66
CA SER A 99 -3.20 -8.96 2.49
C SER A 99 -1.93 -8.12 2.59
N GLU A 100 -1.00 -8.45 3.51
CA GLU A 100 0.25 -7.70 3.66
C GLU A 100 1.12 -7.80 2.41
N LYS A 101 1.27 -8.99 1.84
CA LYS A 101 2.04 -9.20 0.60
C LYS A 101 1.47 -8.40 -0.55
N LYS A 102 0.15 -8.46 -0.74
CA LYS A 102 -0.52 -7.82 -1.88
C LYS A 102 -0.58 -6.29 -1.72
N ILE A 103 -0.78 -5.76 -0.50
CA ILE A 103 -0.66 -4.31 -0.21
C ILE A 103 0.76 -3.81 -0.47
N ASN A 104 1.79 -4.52 0.01
CA ASN A 104 3.18 -4.11 -0.23
C ASN A 104 3.51 -4.09 -1.73
N SER A 105 3.09 -5.11 -2.47
CA SER A 105 3.27 -5.17 -3.94
C SER A 105 2.63 -3.98 -4.65
N ILE A 106 1.44 -3.54 -4.22
CA ILE A 106 0.80 -2.36 -4.79
C ILE A 106 1.53 -1.08 -4.37
N LEU A 107 1.90 -0.92 -3.10
CA LEU A 107 2.67 0.24 -2.65
C LEU A 107 4.00 0.37 -3.41
N GLU A 108 4.69 -0.74 -3.66
CA GLU A 108 5.90 -0.77 -4.48
C GLU A 108 5.62 -0.36 -5.93
N TYR A 109 4.51 -0.84 -6.51
CA TYR A 109 4.11 -0.44 -7.86
C TYR A 109 3.79 1.05 -7.97
N VAL A 110 3.01 1.59 -7.02
CA VAL A 110 2.60 3.00 -7.02
C VAL A 110 3.77 3.92 -6.66
N SER A 111 4.74 3.45 -5.87
CA SER A 111 5.97 4.20 -5.54
C SER A 111 6.87 4.49 -6.74
N GLN A 112 6.64 3.84 -7.89
CA GLN A 112 7.33 4.16 -9.15
C GLN A 112 6.78 5.43 -9.82
N SER A 113 5.63 5.95 -9.36
CA SER A 113 5.06 7.20 -9.86
C SER A 113 5.90 8.42 -9.47
N GLN A 114 5.95 9.42 -10.35
CA GLN A 114 6.51 10.74 -10.03
C GLN A 114 5.48 11.68 -9.37
N GLU A 115 4.19 11.29 -9.35
CA GLU A 115 3.10 12.10 -8.83
C GLU A 115 2.94 11.97 -7.31
N LEU A 116 3.70 12.79 -6.58
CA LEU A 116 3.78 12.76 -5.12
C LEU A 116 2.45 12.97 -4.40
N SER A 117 1.61 13.86 -4.93
CA SER A 117 0.31 14.18 -4.33
C SER A 117 -0.62 12.97 -4.31
N HIS A 118 -0.55 12.13 -5.36
CA HIS A 118 -1.31 10.90 -5.46
C HIS A 118 -0.70 9.80 -4.60
N LEU A 119 0.63 9.70 -4.57
CA LEU A 119 1.35 8.73 -3.74
C LEU A 119 1.10 8.98 -2.24
N GLU A 120 1.10 10.24 -1.80
CA GLU A 120 0.73 10.63 -0.43
C GLU A 120 -0.66 10.13 -0.06
N LYS A 121 -1.69 10.46 -0.86
CA LYS A 121 -3.08 10.03 -0.62
C LYS A 121 -3.19 8.50 -0.53
N PHE A 122 -2.40 7.79 -1.34
CA PHE A 122 -2.38 6.34 -1.35
C PHE A 122 -1.84 5.78 -0.03
N TYR A 123 -0.67 6.27 0.41
CA TYR A 123 -0.11 5.89 1.72
C TYR A 123 -1.05 6.24 2.88
N GLU A 124 -1.65 7.43 2.88
CA GLU A 124 -2.58 7.86 3.95
C GLU A 124 -3.79 6.93 4.04
N MET A 125 -4.42 6.61 2.91
CA MET A 125 -5.56 5.70 2.87
C MET A 125 -5.20 4.28 3.33
N THR A 126 -4.05 3.75 2.88
CA THR A 126 -3.56 2.45 3.37
C THR A 126 -3.36 2.48 4.88
N LEU A 127 -2.75 3.54 5.42
CA LEU A 127 -2.47 3.67 6.85
C LEU A 127 -3.74 3.75 7.70
N GLU A 128 -4.78 4.42 7.22
CA GLU A 128 -6.08 4.45 7.90
C GLU A 128 -6.68 3.05 8.03
N VAL A 129 -6.73 2.29 6.93
CA VAL A 129 -7.28 0.93 6.94
C VAL A 129 -6.44 0.00 7.81
N LEU A 130 -5.12 0.08 7.71
CA LEU A 130 -4.23 -0.77 8.54
C LEU A 130 -4.37 -0.47 10.03
N LYS A 131 -4.63 0.79 10.39
CA LYS A 131 -4.90 1.19 11.78
C LYS A 131 -6.21 0.59 12.28
N GLU A 132 -7.27 0.66 11.47
CA GLU A 132 -8.57 0.05 11.79
C GLU A 132 -8.50 -1.48 11.88
N ALA A 133 -7.73 -2.12 11.00
CA ALA A 133 -7.47 -3.56 11.01
C ALA A 133 -6.53 -4.01 12.15
N ARG A 134 -6.06 -3.07 13.00
CA ARG A 134 -5.07 -3.30 14.06
C ARG A 134 -3.81 -4.01 13.53
N ASN A 135 -3.42 -3.65 12.30
CA ASN A 135 -2.23 -4.21 11.68
C ASN A 135 -0.96 -3.44 12.01
N GLU A 136 -0.55 -3.46 13.28
CA GLU A 136 0.55 -2.63 13.79
C GLU A 136 1.87 -2.80 13.01
N ARG A 137 2.25 -4.04 12.67
CA ARG A 137 3.51 -4.31 11.96
C ARG A 137 3.51 -3.71 10.57
N LEU A 138 2.49 -4.00 9.76
CA LEU A 138 2.41 -3.46 8.42
C LEU A 138 2.18 -1.94 8.44
N TRP A 139 1.37 -1.45 9.38
CA TRP A 139 1.16 -0.02 9.59
C TRP A 139 2.51 0.68 9.83
N PHE A 140 3.34 0.16 10.74
CA PHE A 140 4.66 0.72 11.05
C PHE A 140 5.54 0.77 9.81
N ASN A 141 5.66 -0.36 9.09
CA ASN A 141 6.50 -0.46 7.89
C ASN A 141 6.04 0.52 6.79
N THR A 142 4.73 0.60 6.56
CA THR A 142 4.14 1.53 5.58
C THR A 142 4.36 2.98 6.00
N LYS A 143 4.22 3.28 7.30
CA LYS A 143 4.42 4.62 7.86
C LYS A 143 5.88 5.06 7.78
N LEU A 144 6.82 4.15 8.00
CA LEU A 144 8.26 4.38 7.82
C LEU A 144 8.60 4.64 6.35
N LYS A 145 8.03 3.87 5.42
CA LYS A 145 8.18 4.12 3.97
C LYS A 145 7.68 5.52 3.58
N LEU A 146 6.53 5.94 4.10
CA LEU A 146 6.03 7.31 3.90
C LEU A 146 6.98 8.37 4.46
N GLY A 147 7.57 8.13 5.64
CA GLY A 147 8.58 9.03 6.21
C GLY A 147 9.82 9.17 5.33
N LYS A 148 10.36 8.05 4.84
CA LYS A 148 11.49 8.05 3.90
C LYS A 148 11.16 8.80 2.62
N LEU A 149 9.95 8.62 2.08
CA LEU A 149 9.49 9.39 0.94
C LEU A 149 9.49 10.90 1.21
N TRP A 150 8.96 11.37 2.35
CA TRP A 150 9.01 12.79 2.71
C TRP A 150 10.44 13.33 2.81
N PHE A 151 11.35 12.52 3.35
CA PHE A 151 12.76 12.85 3.45
C PHE A 151 13.43 12.96 2.07
N ASP A 152 13.26 11.94 1.22
CA ASP A 152 13.86 11.85 -0.11
C ASP A 152 13.38 12.96 -1.05
N MET A 153 12.13 13.40 -0.87
CA MET A 153 11.55 14.47 -1.68
C MET A 153 12.16 15.86 -1.41
N LYS A 154 13.01 16.03 -0.38
CA LYS A 154 13.72 17.27 -0.05
C LYS A 154 12.84 18.53 -0.08
N VAL A 155 11.54 18.41 0.19
CA VAL A 155 10.60 19.53 0.17
C VAL A 155 10.83 20.34 1.43
N PHE A 156 11.83 21.22 1.39
CA PHE A 156 12.20 22.09 2.52
C PHE A 156 10.99 22.95 2.95
N GLY A 157 10.79 23.06 4.25
CA GLY A 157 9.64 23.75 4.85
C GLY A 157 8.44 22.83 5.12
N ARG A 158 7.56 22.62 4.13
CA ARG A 158 6.30 21.86 4.31
C ARG A 158 6.51 20.34 4.42
N GLY A 159 7.52 19.77 3.76
CA GLY A 159 7.85 18.34 3.85
C GLY A 159 8.38 17.95 5.22
N ASN A 160 9.18 18.81 5.86
CA ASN A 160 9.69 18.58 7.22
C ASN A 160 8.56 18.50 8.26
N ALA A 161 7.55 19.36 8.19
CA ALA A 161 6.41 19.28 9.11
C ALA A 161 5.63 17.96 8.97
N LYS A 162 5.51 17.44 7.75
CA LYS A 162 4.88 16.12 7.51
C LYS A 162 5.76 14.98 8.01
N LEU A 163 7.07 15.05 7.78
CA LEU A 163 8.04 14.08 8.30
C LEU A 163 8.06 14.05 9.83
N GLU A 164 8.13 15.22 10.48
CA GLU A 164 8.06 15.34 11.95
C GLU A 164 6.78 14.72 12.51
N LYS A 165 5.64 14.94 11.85
CA LYS A 165 4.37 14.30 12.24
C LYS A 165 4.45 12.77 12.11
N VAL A 166 5.01 12.27 11.02
CA VAL A 166 5.21 10.83 10.79
C VAL A 166 6.12 10.22 11.86
N LEU A 167 7.27 10.84 12.15
CA LEU A 167 8.23 10.39 13.16
C LEU A 167 7.62 10.38 14.56
N LYS A 168 6.85 11.41 14.93
CA LYS A 168 6.13 11.47 16.21
C LYS A 168 5.10 10.34 16.35
N GLU A 169 4.36 10.03 15.28
CA GLU A 169 3.40 8.92 15.29
C GLU A 169 4.11 7.55 15.37
N LEU A 170 5.23 7.38 14.67
CA LEU A 170 6.06 6.18 14.74
C LEU A 170 6.65 5.99 16.14
N HIS A 171 7.23 7.04 16.72
CA HIS A 171 7.81 7.00 18.07
C HIS A 171 6.76 6.66 19.12
N LYS A 172 5.57 7.30 19.04
CA LYS A 172 4.43 6.96 19.89
C LYS A 172 4.00 5.50 19.76
N SER A 173 4.08 4.90 18.56
CA SER A 173 3.77 3.47 18.36
C SER A 173 4.78 2.52 19.00
N CYS A 174 5.96 3.04 19.38
CA CYS A 174 7.02 2.33 20.09
C CYS A 174 7.10 2.69 21.58
N GLN A 175 6.18 3.50 22.10
CA GLN A 175 6.11 3.85 23.52
C GLN A 175 5.11 2.94 24.27
N LYS A 176 5.36 2.74 25.55
CA LYS A 176 4.43 2.13 26.50
C LYS A 176 3.41 3.16 26.98
N GLU A 177 2.42 2.70 27.75
CA GLU A 177 1.37 3.57 28.32
C GLU A 177 1.92 4.65 29.26
N ASP A 178 3.07 4.41 29.90
CA ASP A 178 3.77 5.36 30.76
C ASP A 178 4.61 6.41 29.98
N GLY A 179 4.61 6.33 28.64
CA GLY A 179 5.38 7.22 27.76
C GLY A 179 6.85 6.85 27.62
N SER A 180 7.32 5.78 28.28
CA SER A 180 8.68 5.27 28.09
C SER A 180 8.80 4.43 26.82
N ASP A 181 10.00 4.40 26.24
CA ASP A 181 10.28 3.58 25.06
C ASP A 181 10.12 2.08 25.38
N ASP A 182 9.44 1.35 24.50
CA ASP A 182 9.36 -0.10 24.56
C ASP A 182 10.64 -0.72 23.99
N LEU A 183 11.52 -1.15 24.89
CA LEU A 183 12.78 -1.83 24.55
C LEU A 183 12.59 -3.08 23.68
N LYS A 184 11.40 -3.71 23.70
CA LYS A 184 11.10 -4.83 22.79
C LYS A 184 11.01 -4.40 21.33
N LYS A 185 10.74 -3.11 21.09
CA LYS A 185 10.70 -2.46 19.77
C LYS A 185 12.03 -1.74 19.45
N GLY A 186 13.13 -2.14 20.08
CA GLY A 186 14.45 -1.50 19.92
C GLY A 186 14.89 -1.32 18.47
N THR A 187 14.70 -2.31 17.59
CA THR A 187 15.05 -2.19 16.17
C THR A 187 14.23 -1.10 15.47
N GLN A 188 12.93 -1.02 15.75
CA GLN A 188 12.04 0.01 15.20
C GLN A 188 12.43 1.41 15.68
N LEU A 189 12.76 1.54 16.97
CA LEU A 189 13.26 2.79 17.55
C LEU A 189 14.55 3.24 16.89
N LEU A 190 15.49 2.33 16.62
CA LEU A 190 16.73 2.67 15.90
C LEU A 190 16.46 3.21 14.49
N GLU A 191 15.49 2.65 13.76
CA GLU A 191 15.11 3.16 12.43
C GLU A 191 14.50 4.57 12.51
N ILE A 192 13.66 4.84 13.52
CA ILE A 192 13.08 6.16 13.76
C ILE A 192 14.19 7.17 14.07
N TYR A 193 15.04 6.85 15.04
CA TYR A 193 16.15 7.73 15.44
C TYR A 193 17.13 7.99 14.29
N ALA A 194 17.41 6.98 13.46
CA ALA A 194 18.25 7.16 12.28
C ALA A 194 17.65 8.19 11.30
N LEU A 195 16.35 8.10 11.02
CA LEU A 195 15.65 9.02 10.12
C LEU A 195 15.55 10.44 10.72
N GLU A 196 15.33 10.57 12.03
CA GLU A 196 15.37 11.84 12.76
C GLU A 196 16.74 12.53 12.65
N ILE A 197 17.83 11.78 12.86
CA ILE A 197 19.19 12.30 12.74
C ILE A 197 19.47 12.77 11.31
N GLN A 198 19.04 12.00 10.31
CA GLN A 198 19.18 12.38 8.89
C GLN A 198 18.43 13.69 8.60
N MET A 199 17.16 13.79 9.02
CA MET A 199 16.34 15.00 8.86
C MET A 199 17.00 16.24 9.50
N HIS A 200 17.51 16.12 10.73
CA HIS A 200 18.15 17.23 11.43
C HIS A 200 19.49 17.63 10.82
N THR A 201 20.27 16.68 10.32
CA THR A 201 21.55 16.94 9.66
C THR A 201 21.35 17.75 8.39
N GLU A 202 20.42 17.33 7.53
CA GLU A 202 20.07 18.04 6.30
C GLU A 202 19.55 19.46 6.60
N THR A 203 18.63 19.60 7.57
CA THR A 203 18.05 20.90 7.95
C THR A 203 19.08 21.88 8.53
N LYS A 204 20.06 21.39 9.30
CA LYS A 204 21.15 22.23 9.84
C LYS A 204 22.12 22.68 8.74
N ASN A 205 22.35 21.85 7.73
CA ASN A 205 23.22 22.20 6.61
C ASN A 205 22.58 23.25 5.70
N THR A 206 21.27 23.17 5.43
CA THR A 206 20.56 24.18 4.60
C THR A 206 20.60 25.58 5.22
N LYS A 207 20.39 25.69 6.54
CA LYS A 207 20.46 26.97 7.25
C LYS A 207 21.85 27.62 7.21
N LYS A 208 22.92 26.84 7.09
CA LYS A 208 24.29 27.36 6.97
C LYS A 208 24.59 27.89 5.57
N THR A 209 24.06 27.26 4.53
CA THR A 209 24.22 27.72 3.13
C THR A 209 23.41 28.98 2.83
N GLU A 210 22.20 29.12 3.37
CA GLU A 210 21.38 30.34 3.19
C GLU A 210 21.94 31.57 3.93
N GLY A 211 22.74 31.38 4.98
CA GLY A 211 23.39 32.48 5.72
C GLY A 211 24.74 32.95 5.16
N THR A 212 25.18 32.42 4.01
CA THR A 212 26.47 32.74 3.38
C THR A 212 26.33 33.35 1.97
N LEU A 213 25.13 33.80 1.61
CA LEU A 213 24.83 34.58 0.39
C LEU A 213 24.36 35.98 0.79
#